data_AF-A0A3C1SI66-F1
#
_entry.id   AF-A0A3C1SI66-F1
#
_cell.length_a   1.000
_cell.length_b   1.000
_cell.length_c   1.000
_cell.angle_alpha   90.00
_cell.angle_beta   90.00
_cell.angle_gamma   90.00
#
_symmetry.space_group_name_H-M   'P 1'
#
loop_
_entity.id
_entity.type
_entity.pdbx_description
1 polymer ?
#
loop_
_entity_poly.entity_id
_entity_poly.type
_entity_poly.pdbx_seq_one_letter_code
_entity_poly.pdbx_strand_id
1 'polypeptide(L)'
;MNKSVWALMATAALCAAFTSCASSKTSSDVLAAYGDTGAYESTAIASTPLSTANVTRYPTTLGDFDPIQLDEFFAMTLSFGKLKVKQITKFYLAPRSNTIEIYYRGGANSLCFIINQQSREGIIKAAQTFLEKQESQTLVDEKPTNTNSFYSGICDVWWGVATPANGAKNAKFHTNCKFIDGLPYFVIRFASAPSTTTQSTYSPYEELYFSPAQLRVFCDQIEQENLQSLVDEVSVKAYAY
;
A
#
# COMPACT_ATOMS: atom_id res chain seq x y z
N MET A 1 -20.40 -54.30 -28.18
CA MET A 1 -21.86 -54.36 -27.94
C MET A 1 -22.04 -54.93 -26.53
N ASN A 2 -22.68 -54.34 -25.51
CA ASN A 2 -23.40 -53.08 -25.26
C ASN A 2 -23.21 -52.82 -23.73
N LYS A 3 -22.52 -51.76 -23.30
CA LYS A 3 -23.09 -50.53 -22.70
C LYS A 3 -24.58 -50.62 -22.30
N SER A 4 -24.86 -50.75 -20.99
CA SER A 4 -25.94 -50.04 -20.26
C SER A 4 -26.42 -50.79 -19.00
N VAL A 5 -25.67 -50.80 -17.88
CA VAL A 5 -26.26 -51.11 -16.54
C VAL A 5 -25.62 -50.34 -15.37
N TRP A 6 -24.43 -49.74 -15.50
CA TRP A 6 -23.79 -49.04 -14.36
C TRP A 6 -24.15 -47.55 -14.27
N ALA A 7 -25.45 -47.24 -14.20
CA ALA A 7 -25.92 -45.87 -14.02
C ALA A 7 -27.16 -45.83 -13.13
N LEU A 8 -27.01 -46.16 -11.84
CA LEU A 8 -27.91 -45.75 -10.76
C LEU A 8 -27.23 -46.16 -9.44
N MET A 9 -27.14 -45.22 -8.48
CA MET A 9 -26.56 -45.34 -7.13
C MET A 9 -25.14 -44.76 -6.92
N ALA A 10 -24.91 -43.50 -7.29
CA ALA A 10 -23.84 -42.68 -6.67
C ALA A 10 -24.07 -41.17 -6.88
N THR A 11 -25.23 -40.65 -6.47
CA THR A 11 -25.46 -39.18 -6.47
C THR A 11 -26.38 -38.77 -5.33
N ALA A 12 -25.89 -38.93 -4.11
CA ALA A 12 -26.34 -38.15 -2.96
C ALA A 12 -25.23 -38.20 -1.89
N ALA A 13 -24.83 -37.03 -1.40
CA ALA A 13 -23.83 -36.78 -0.35
C ALA A 13 -22.39 -36.51 -0.82
N LEU A 14 -22.14 -35.30 -1.36
CA LEU A 14 -20.86 -34.60 -1.14
C LEU A 14 -21.01 -33.08 -1.38
N CYS A 15 -21.86 -32.42 -0.59
CA CYS A 15 -21.88 -30.95 -0.46
C CYS A 15 -21.91 -30.57 1.02
N ALA A 16 -20.80 -30.78 1.72
CA ALA A 16 -20.49 -30.15 3.01
C ALA A 16 -19.08 -30.53 3.46
N ALA A 17 -18.03 -29.90 2.90
CA ALA A 17 -16.70 -29.87 3.50
C ALA A 17 -15.74 -28.93 2.74
N PHE A 18 -15.98 -27.61 2.75
CA PHE A 18 -14.92 -26.61 2.51
C PHE A 18 -15.17 -25.36 3.36
N THR A 19 -15.19 -25.54 4.67
CA THR A 19 -15.08 -24.45 5.66
C THR A 19 -14.24 -24.96 6.82
N SER A 20 -12.91 -24.87 6.70
CA SER A 20 -11.99 -24.77 7.85
C SER A 20 -10.54 -24.81 7.38
N CYS A 21 -9.92 -23.65 7.24
CA CYS A 21 -8.51 -23.42 7.57
C CYS A 21 -8.36 -21.93 7.98
N ALA A 22 -9.18 -21.51 8.93
CA ALA A 22 -8.85 -20.37 9.77
C ALA A 22 -7.89 -20.90 10.83
N SER A 23 -6.59 -20.69 10.64
CA SER A 23 -5.60 -20.95 11.67
C SER A 23 -5.79 -19.93 12.79
N SER A 24 -6.61 -20.27 13.77
CA SER A 24 -6.68 -19.59 15.05
C SER A 24 -5.40 -19.86 15.82
N LYS A 25 -4.42 -18.96 15.75
CA LYS A 25 -3.43 -18.83 16.82
C LYS A 25 -4.01 -17.88 17.86
N THR A 26 -4.27 -18.40 19.04
CA THR A 26 -4.79 -17.70 20.21
C THR A 26 -3.81 -16.62 20.66
N SER A 27 -4.38 -15.50 21.11
CA SER A 27 -3.73 -14.23 21.44
C SER A 27 -2.81 -14.27 22.67
N SER A 28 -2.49 -15.44 23.23
CA SER A 28 -1.60 -15.59 24.38
C SER A 28 -0.12 -15.65 23.99
N ASP A 29 0.21 -16.09 22.77
CA ASP A 29 1.60 -16.37 22.39
C ASP A 29 2.31 -15.16 21.75
N VAL A 30 1.58 -14.08 21.47
CA VAL A 30 2.12 -12.83 20.92
C VAL A 30 2.38 -11.78 22.01
N LEU A 31 1.72 -11.89 23.17
CA LEU A 31 1.87 -10.95 24.29
C LEU A 31 3.09 -11.23 25.19
N ALA A 32 3.75 -12.38 25.07
CA ALA A 32 4.93 -12.71 25.86
C ALA A 32 6.25 -12.06 25.36
N ALA A 33 6.23 -11.31 24.25
CA ALA A 33 7.42 -10.70 23.66
C ALA A 33 7.61 -9.20 24.00
N TYR A 34 6.68 -8.58 24.72
CA TYR A 34 6.77 -7.18 25.14
C TYR A 34 6.42 -7.06 26.62
N GLY A 35 7.40 -7.32 27.48
CA GLY A 35 7.34 -6.88 28.87
C GLY A 35 7.69 -5.40 28.93
N ASP A 36 6.70 -4.57 29.24
CA ASP A 36 6.86 -3.45 30.18
C ASP A 36 5.48 -2.95 30.62
N THR A 37 5.08 -3.34 31.83
CA THR A 37 3.91 -2.80 32.52
C THR A 37 4.33 -1.53 33.26
N GLY A 38 4.41 -0.41 32.54
CA GLY A 38 4.61 0.92 33.10
C GLY A 38 3.33 1.74 32.99
N ALA A 39 2.66 1.97 34.13
CA ALA A 39 1.62 2.99 34.24
C ALA A 39 2.22 4.37 33.96
N TYR A 40 1.58 5.18 33.10
CA TYR A 40 1.90 6.60 33.01
C TYR A 40 0.66 7.45 33.25
N GLU A 41 0.76 8.26 34.30
CA GLU A 41 -0.18 9.30 34.67
C GLU A 41 -0.21 10.43 33.63
N SER A 42 -1.39 11.00 33.43
CA SER A 42 -1.64 12.14 32.56
C SER A 42 -1.05 13.43 33.14
N THR A 43 0.04 13.93 32.56
CA THR A 43 0.46 15.33 32.73
C THR A 43 0.27 16.08 31.42
N ALA A 44 -0.70 17.00 31.41
CA ALA A 44 -0.97 17.89 30.29
C ALA A 44 0.19 18.88 30.14
N ILE A 45 0.98 18.75 29.07
CA ILE A 45 1.94 19.76 28.66
C ILE A 45 1.21 20.71 27.71
N ALA A 46 1.00 21.95 28.16
CA ALA A 46 0.51 23.04 27.35
C ALA A 46 1.47 23.26 26.17
N SER A 47 1.05 22.89 24.97
CA SER A 47 1.78 23.18 23.72
C SER A 47 1.55 24.64 23.34
N THR A 48 2.55 25.49 23.59
CA THR A 48 2.69 26.81 22.97
C THR A 48 2.69 26.64 21.44
N PRO A 49 1.92 27.43 20.68
CA PRO A 49 1.88 27.29 19.22
C PRO A 49 3.24 27.64 18.62
N LEU A 50 3.80 26.70 17.86
CA LEU A 50 5.03 26.86 17.10
C LEU A 50 4.83 27.98 16.06
N SER A 51 5.73 28.96 16.07
CA SER A 51 5.77 30.11 15.15
C SER A 51 5.68 29.65 13.68
N THR A 52 4.72 30.21 12.96
CA THR A 52 4.46 29.99 11.53
C THR A 52 5.56 30.60 10.67
N ALA A 53 6.68 29.90 10.52
CA ALA A 53 7.65 30.16 9.47
C ALA A 53 7.44 29.13 8.35
N ASN A 54 6.76 29.56 7.28
CA ASN A 54 6.65 28.91 5.97
C ASN A 54 6.43 27.38 5.95
N VAL A 55 5.33 26.93 6.56
CA VAL A 55 4.72 25.66 6.15
C VAL A 55 3.92 25.95 4.90
N THR A 56 4.42 25.57 3.73
CA THR A 56 3.63 25.55 2.50
C THR A 56 2.45 24.60 2.74
N ARG A 57 1.30 25.14 3.14
CA ARG A 57 0.06 24.36 3.24
C ARG A 57 -0.44 24.16 1.81
N TYR A 58 -0.09 23.03 1.24
CA TYR A 58 -0.70 22.59 0.01
C TYR A 58 -2.20 22.38 0.21
N PRO A 59 -3.01 22.62 -0.83
CA PRO A 59 -4.45 22.49 -0.71
C PRO A 59 -4.81 21.02 -0.46
N THR A 60 -5.74 20.79 0.48
CA THR A 60 -6.23 19.45 0.82
C THR A 60 -7.11 18.83 -0.28
N THR A 61 -7.42 19.61 -1.33
CA THR A 61 -8.18 19.24 -2.52
C THR A 61 -7.53 19.90 -3.72
N LEU A 62 -7.45 19.21 -4.85
CA LEU A 62 -6.96 19.77 -6.11
C LEU A 62 -8.09 20.29 -7.00
N GLY A 63 -9.33 19.91 -6.70
CA GLY A 63 -10.51 20.28 -7.47
C GLY A 63 -11.70 19.36 -7.19
N ASP A 64 -12.87 19.74 -7.68
CA ASP A 64 -14.10 18.92 -7.60
C ASP A 64 -14.33 18.19 -8.92
N PHE A 65 -13.50 17.18 -9.17
CA PHE A 65 -13.59 16.31 -10.34
C PHE A 65 -13.70 14.85 -9.91
N ASP A 66 -14.25 14.04 -10.81
CA ASP A 66 -14.20 12.59 -10.68
C ASP A 66 -12.75 12.08 -10.74
N PRO A 67 -12.48 10.86 -10.23
CA PRO A 67 -11.13 10.32 -10.25
C PRO A 67 -10.54 10.30 -11.66
N ILE A 68 -9.32 10.81 -11.79
CA ILE A 68 -8.56 10.89 -13.04
C ILE A 68 -7.64 9.67 -13.08
N GLN A 69 -7.71 8.88 -14.14
CA GLN A 69 -6.80 7.76 -14.33
C GLN A 69 -5.40 8.29 -14.68
N LEU A 70 -4.41 7.85 -13.92
CA LEU A 70 -2.99 8.10 -14.15
C LEU A 70 -2.42 7.04 -15.10
N ASP A 71 -1.24 7.32 -15.65
CA ASP A 71 -0.55 6.38 -16.51
C ASP A 71 -0.22 5.08 -15.77
N GLU A 72 -0.15 3.98 -16.50
CA GLU A 72 0.29 2.72 -15.88
C GLU A 72 1.75 2.80 -15.43
N PHE A 73 2.08 2.03 -14.40
CA PHE A 73 3.46 1.87 -13.96
C PHE A 73 3.78 0.40 -13.66
N PHE A 74 5.07 0.09 -13.66
CA PHE A 74 5.57 -1.23 -13.32
C PHE A 74 6.16 -1.22 -11.91
N ALA A 75 5.72 -2.16 -11.09
CA ALA A 75 6.37 -2.52 -9.84
C ALA A 75 6.72 -4.01 -9.88
N MET A 76 7.38 -4.51 -8.84
CA MET A 76 7.58 -5.93 -8.64
C MET A 76 6.99 -6.37 -7.30
N THR A 77 6.58 -7.62 -7.25
CA THR A 77 6.06 -8.28 -6.04
C THR A 77 6.83 -9.57 -5.82
N LEU A 78 6.97 -10.01 -4.57
CA LEU A 78 7.56 -11.32 -4.27
C LEU A 78 6.48 -12.40 -4.35
N SER A 79 6.70 -13.39 -5.20
CA SER A 79 5.84 -14.55 -5.34
C SER A 79 6.69 -15.81 -5.33
N PHE A 80 6.51 -16.65 -4.31
CA PHE A 80 7.30 -17.88 -4.10
C PHE A 80 8.82 -17.62 -4.13
N GLY A 81 9.27 -16.54 -3.47
CA GLY A 81 10.68 -16.17 -3.37
C GLY A 81 11.28 -15.53 -4.62
N LYS A 82 10.51 -15.37 -5.70
CA LYS A 82 10.97 -14.72 -6.93
C LYS A 82 10.28 -13.38 -7.12
N LEU A 83 11.04 -12.37 -7.56
CA LEU A 83 10.46 -11.10 -8.01
C LEU A 83 9.68 -11.35 -9.30
N LYS A 84 8.44 -10.87 -9.32
CA LYS A 84 7.60 -10.86 -10.52
C LYS A 84 7.19 -9.44 -10.82
N VAL A 85 7.41 -9.03 -12.07
CA VAL A 85 6.93 -7.75 -12.58
C VAL A 85 5.41 -7.73 -12.55
N LYS A 86 4.86 -6.62 -12.09
CA LYS A 86 3.44 -6.32 -12.00
C LYS A 86 3.20 -4.99 -12.71
N GLN A 87 2.45 -5.05 -13.80
CA GLN A 87 1.89 -3.88 -14.45
C GLN A 87 0.64 -3.45 -13.67
N ILE A 88 0.62 -2.20 -13.21
CA ILE A 88 -0.49 -1.61 -12.47
C ILE A 88 -1.16 -0.59 -13.39
N THR A 89 -2.33 -0.97 -13.92
CA THR A 89 -3.10 -0.18 -14.89
C THR A 89 -4.24 0.61 -14.24
N LYS A 90 -4.65 0.20 -13.05
CA LYS A 90 -5.70 0.85 -12.27
C LYS A 90 -5.04 1.74 -11.23
N PHE A 91 -4.62 2.91 -11.68
CA PHE A 91 -3.95 3.91 -10.88
C PHE A 91 -4.68 5.24 -11.09
N TYR A 92 -5.14 5.86 -10.00
CA TYR A 92 -6.01 7.03 -10.09
C TYR A 92 -5.55 8.14 -9.15
N LEU A 93 -5.76 9.38 -9.58
CA LEU A 93 -5.81 10.56 -8.73
C LEU A 93 -7.27 10.81 -8.35
N ALA A 94 -7.55 11.01 -7.06
CA ALA A 94 -8.82 11.52 -6.57
C ALA A 94 -8.65 13.01 -6.17
N PRO A 95 -9.05 13.97 -7.03
CA PRO A 95 -8.76 15.39 -6.81
C PRO A 95 -9.39 15.95 -5.54
N ARG A 96 -10.63 15.52 -5.21
CA ARG A 96 -11.40 15.98 -4.04
C ARG A 96 -10.68 15.78 -2.70
N SER A 97 -9.92 14.69 -2.58
CA SER A 97 -9.19 14.31 -1.38
C SER A 97 -7.68 14.49 -1.51
N ASN A 98 -7.21 14.93 -2.68
CA ASN A 98 -5.79 14.96 -3.03
C ASN A 98 -5.06 13.65 -2.64
N THR A 99 -5.65 12.51 -3.04
CA THR A 99 -5.12 11.17 -2.81
C THR A 99 -4.87 10.47 -4.12
N ILE A 100 -3.91 9.55 -4.14
CA ILE A 100 -3.80 8.57 -5.22
C ILE A 100 -4.35 7.23 -4.76
N GLU A 101 -4.85 6.43 -5.69
CA GLU A 101 -5.44 5.12 -5.44
C GLU A 101 -4.78 4.08 -6.36
N ILE A 102 -4.11 3.11 -5.75
CA ILE A 102 -3.35 2.06 -6.45
C ILE A 102 -4.11 0.74 -6.31
N TYR A 103 -4.70 0.27 -7.41
CA TYR A 103 -5.43 -0.99 -7.43
C TYR A 103 -4.65 -2.09 -8.13
N TYR A 104 -4.48 -3.22 -7.47
CA TYR A 104 -3.95 -4.42 -8.11
C TYR A 104 -4.36 -5.70 -7.38
N ARG A 105 -4.09 -6.85 -8.01
CA ARG A 105 -4.31 -8.16 -7.39
C ARG A 105 -3.05 -8.68 -6.70
N GLY A 106 -3.08 -8.76 -5.37
CA GLY A 106 -2.05 -9.36 -4.52
C GLY A 106 -2.51 -10.73 -4.04
N GLY A 107 -1.89 -11.80 -4.55
CA GLY A 107 -2.32 -13.17 -4.29
C GLY A 107 -3.81 -13.40 -4.64
N ALA A 108 -4.60 -13.81 -3.65
CA ALA A 108 -6.05 -14.03 -3.80
C ALA A 108 -6.89 -12.74 -3.69
N ASN A 109 -6.31 -11.64 -3.19
CA ASN A 109 -7.03 -10.41 -2.89
C ASN A 109 -6.91 -9.37 -4.02
N SER A 110 -8.01 -8.72 -4.34
CA SER A 110 -8.03 -7.39 -4.94
C SER A 110 -7.70 -6.37 -3.85
N LEU A 111 -6.75 -5.49 -4.12
CA LEU A 111 -6.23 -4.48 -3.19
C LEU A 111 -6.46 -3.08 -3.75
N CYS A 112 -6.66 -2.12 -2.86
CA CYS A 112 -6.55 -0.69 -3.13
C CYS A 112 -5.77 -0.02 -2.01
N PHE A 113 -4.67 0.65 -2.35
CA PHE A 113 -3.94 1.52 -1.43
C PHE A 113 -4.25 2.97 -1.76
N ILE A 114 -4.72 3.72 -0.77
CA ILE A 114 -5.04 5.14 -0.91
C ILE A 114 -3.99 5.94 -0.16
N ILE A 115 -3.22 6.74 -0.89
CA ILE A 115 -2.05 7.46 -0.36
C ILE A 115 -2.29 8.97 -0.47
N ASN A 116 -2.30 9.63 0.69
CA ASN A 116 -2.48 11.08 0.79
C ASN A 116 -1.21 11.84 0.41
N GLN A 117 -1.34 13.16 0.24
CA GLN A 117 -0.25 14.02 -0.19
C GLN A 117 1.00 13.90 0.69
N GLN A 118 0.83 14.02 2.02
CA GLN A 118 1.95 13.95 2.95
C GLN A 118 2.77 12.66 2.79
N SER A 119 2.07 11.53 2.60
CA SER A 119 2.71 10.23 2.42
C SER A 119 3.36 10.10 1.05
N ARG A 120 2.78 10.67 -0.02
CA ARG A 120 3.42 10.72 -1.35
C ARG A 120 4.71 11.52 -1.31
N GLU A 121 4.71 12.71 -0.69
CA GLU A 121 5.91 13.52 -0.52
C GLU A 121 6.99 12.80 0.29
N GLY A 122 6.59 12.08 1.34
CA GLY A 122 7.49 11.23 2.12
C GLY A 122 8.10 10.10 1.29
N ILE A 123 7.30 9.45 0.44
CA ILE A 123 7.77 8.42 -0.49
C ILE A 123 8.75 9.01 -1.52
N ILE A 124 8.46 10.19 -2.09
CA ILE A 124 9.34 10.85 -3.07
C ILE A 124 10.69 11.19 -2.43
N LYS A 125 10.70 11.76 -1.22
CA LYS A 125 11.95 12.06 -0.49
C LYS A 125 12.75 10.80 -0.16
N ALA A 126 12.06 9.73 0.24
CA ALA A 126 12.68 8.43 0.48
C ALA A 126 13.27 7.84 -0.80
N ALA A 127 12.57 7.98 -1.93
CA ALA A 127 13.03 7.54 -3.23
C ALA A 127 14.28 8.30 -3.69
N GLN A 128 14.30 9.62 -3.53
CA GLN A 128 15.48 10.46 -3.79
C GLN A 128 16.68 10.00 -2.95
N THR A 129 16.46 9.81 -1.63
CA THR A 129 17.52 9.28 -0.73
C THR A 129 18.04 7.91 -1.20
N PHE A 130 17.16 7.02 -1.63
CA PHE A 130 17.55 5.71 -2.16
C PHE A 130 18.39 5.85 -3.45
N LEU A 131 17.97 6.68 -4.39
CA LEU A 131 18.67 6.90 -5.66
C LEU A 131 20.05 7.53 -5.44
N GLU A 132 20.16 8.53 -4.57
CA GLU A 132 21.44 9.15 -4.20
C GLU A 132 22.40 8.15 -3.55
N LYS A 133 21.89 7.32 -2.62
CA LYS A 133 22.69 6.27 -1.99
C LYS A 133 23.11 5.18 -2.98
N GLN A 134 22.26 4.87 -3.96
CA GLN A 134 22.59 3.92 -5.03
C GLN A 134 23.71 4.46 -5.93
N GLU A 135 23.61 5.73 -6.34
CA GLU A 135 24.59 6.40 -7.20
C GLU A 135 25.94 6.57 -6.49
N SER A 136 25.93 6.90 -5.20
CA SER A 136 27.13 6.98 -4.36
C SER A 136 27.65 5.61 -3.87
N GLN A 137 26.97 4.51 -4.21
CA GLN A 137 27.31 3.15 -3.77
C GLN A 137 27.38 2.99 -2.24
N THR A 138 26.53 3.71 -1.51
CA THR A 138 26.47 3.72 -0.04
C THR A 138 25.27 2.95 0.53
N LEU A 139 24.49 2.27 -0.34
CA LEU A 139 23.41 1.39 0.11
C LEU A 139 23.96 0.20 0.90
N VAL A 140 23.34 -0.07 2.05
CA VAL A 140 23.68 -1.19 2.93
C VAL A 140 22.70 -2.33 2.68
N ASP A 141 23.22 -3.54 2.53
CA ASP A 141 22.40 -4.75 2.47
C ASP A 141 21.99 -5.17 3.88
N GLU A 142 20.89 -4.59 4.34
CA GLU A 142 20.28 -4.91 5.61
C GLU A 142 18.85 -5.38 5.44
N LYS A 143 18.40 -6.25 6.35
CA LYS A 143 17.02 -6.70 6.37
C LYS A 143 16.09 -5.51 6.64
N PRO A 144 15.05 -5.27 5.83
CA PRO A 144 14.10 -4.18 6.08
C PRO A 144 13.39 -4.31 7.43
N THR A 145 13.46 -3.25 8.24
CA THR A 145 12.77 -3.08 9.51
C THR A 145 12.15 -1.67 9.57
N ASN A 146 11.40 -1.40 10.64
CA ASN A 146 10.82 -0.07 10.84
C ASN A 146 11.89 0.98 11.20
N THR A 147 13.02 0.54 11.81
CA THR A 147 14.08 1.43 12.32
C THR A 147 15.07 1.85 11.24
N ASN A 148 15.25 1.05 10.19
CA ASN A 148 16.08 1.39 9.03
C ASN A 148 15.25 1.86 7.82
N SER A 149 14.04 2.36 8.07
CA SER A 149 13.21 2.94 7.02
C SER A 149 13.73 4.31 6.59
N PHE A 150 13.74 4.56 5.28
CA PHE A 150 13.96 5.90 4.74
C PHE A 150 12.80 6.85 5.11
N TYR A 151 11.59 6.30 5.19
CA TYR A 151 10.38 7.00 5.58
C TYR A 151 9.36 6.00 6.15
N SER A 152 8.56 6.49 7.11
CA SER A 152 7.43 5.77 7.68
C SER A 152 6.19 6.65 7.55
N GLY A 153 5.11 6.10 7.02
CA GLY A 153 3.89 6.84 6.73
C GLY A 153 2.64 6.03 7.01
N ILE A 154 1.50 6.60 6.62
CA ILE A 154 0.19 5.97 6.74
C ILE A 154 -0.55 6.02 5.41
N CYS A 155 -1.34 4.99 5.14
CA CYS A 155 -2.23 4.93 3.99
C CYS A 155 -3.54 4.28 4.42
N ASP A 156 -4.59 4.47 3.63
CA ASP A 156 -5.77 3.62 3.78
C ASP A 156 -5.62 2.42 2.85
N VAL A 157 -6.05 1.25 3.32
CA VAL A 157 -5.99 0.01 2.53
C VAL A 157 -7.35 -0.63 2.49
N TRP A 158 -7.78 -1.02 1.30
CA TRP A 158 -8.97 -1.82 1.08
C TRP A 158 -8.61 -3.15 0.42
N TRP A 159 -9.28 -4.24 0.81
CA TRP A 159 -9.02 -5.57 0.26
C TRP A 159 -10.24 -6.49 0.26
N GLY A 160 -10.21 -7.51 -0.61
CA GLY A 160 -11.17 -8.60 -0.64
C GLY A 160 -11.02 -9.47 -1.88
N VAL A 161 -11.74 -10.60 -1.93
CA VAL A 161 -11.52 -11.64 -2.96
C VAL A 161 -11.96 -11.18 -4.35
N ALA A 162 -13.17 -10.63 -4.46
CA ALA A 162 -13.71 -10.09 -5.72
C ALA A 162 -13.43 -8.59 -5.84
N THR A 163 -13.75 -7.84 -4.77
CA THR A 163 -13.60 -6.39 -4.69
C THR A 163 -12.97 -5.99 -3.35
N PRO A 164 -12.35 -4.79 -3.24
CA PRO A 164 -11.83 -4.25 -1.99
C PRO A 164 -12.96 -3.86 -1.00
N ALA A 165 -13.56 -4.86 -0.34
CA ALA A 165 -14.73 -4.67 0.54
C ALA A 165 -14.38 -4.44 2.02
N ASN A 166 -13.21 -4.91 2.46
CA ASN A 166 -12.72 -4.68 3.81
C ASN A 166 -11.78 -3.48 3.80
N GLY A 167 -11.91 -2.57 4.77
CA GLY A 167 -11.09 -1.36 4.85
C GLY A 167 -10.31 -1.28 6.15
N ALA A 168 -9.12 -0.69 6.11
CA ALA A 168 -8.39 -0.25 7.29
C ALA A 168 -7.86 1.16 7.03
N LYS A 169 -8.15 2.07 7.96
CA LYS A 169 -7.69 3.45 7.89
C LYS A 169 -6.37 3.63 8.63
N ASN A 170 -5.53 4.54 8.16
CA ASN A 170 -4.24 4.87 8.77
C ASN A 170 -3.32 3.63 8.95
N ALA A 171 -3.38 2.68 8.02
CA ALA A 171 -2.49 1.53 7.97
C ALA A 171 -1.04 1.99 7.75
N LYS A 172 -0.12 1.48 8.57
CA LYS A 172 1.29 1.88 8.52
C LYS A 172 1.99 1.29 7.30
N PHE A 173 2.87 2.09 6.70
CA PHE A 173 3.82 1.59 5.71
C PHE A 173 5.23 2.13 6.00
N HIS A 174 6.23 1.42 5.48
CA HIS A 174 7.64 1.77 5.61
C HIS A 174 8.31 1.68 4.24
N THR A 175 9.23 2.59 3.95
CA THR A 175 10.05 2.54 2.74
C THR A 175 11.48 2.15 3.10
N ASN A 176 12.06 1.15 2.45
CA ASN A 176 13.41 0.67 2.74
C ASN A 176 14.18 0.38 1.43
N CYS A 177 15.43 -0.05 1.58
CA CYS A 177 16.19 -0.74 0.54
C CYS A 177 16.20 -2.24 0.87
N LYS A 178 16.10 -3.09 -0.16
CA LYS A 178 16.35 -4.53 -0.03
C LYS A 178 17.16 -5.01 -1.21
N PHE A 179 18.23 -5.75 -0.95
CA PHE A 179 18.97 -6.41 -2.01
C PHE A 179 18.32 -7.75 -2.34
N ILE A 180 18.12 -8.00 -3.63
CA ILE A 180 17.63 -9.28 -4.16
C ILE A 180 18.56 -9.67 -5.30
N ASP A 181 19.17 -10.85 -5.18
CA ASP A 181 20.20 -11.34 -6.11
C ASP A 181 21.33 -10.33 -6.35
N GLY A 182 21.75 -9.63 -5.28
CA GLY A 182 22.83 -8.63 -5.31
C GLY A 182 22.43 -7.26 -5.89
N LEU A 183 21.18 -7.09 -6.32
CA LEU A 183 20.69 -5.81 -6.88
C LEU A 183 19.83 -5.06 -5.85
N PRO A 184 20.03 -3.74 -5.67
CA PRO A 184 19.23 -2.95 -4.75
C PRO A 184 17.86 -2.60 -5.33
N TYR A 185 16.82 -2.81 -4.53
CA TYR A 185 15.46 -2.39 -4.84
C TYR A 185 14.93 -1.48 -3.75
N PHE A 186 14.25 -0.41 -4.16
CA PHE A 186 13.42 0.37 -3.25
C PHE A 186 12.16 -0.43 -2.94
N VAL A 187 11.81 -0.56 -1.67
CA VAL A 187 10.63 -1.31 -1.25
C VAL A 187 9.69 -0.44 -0.45
N ILE A 188 8.41 -0.44 -0.84
CA ILE A 188 7.30 0.06 -0.01
C ILE A 188 6.64 -1.16 0.65
N ARG A 189 6.74 -1.22 1.98
CA ARG A 189 6.18 -2.27 2.83
C ARG A 189 4.89 -1.79 3.46
N PHE A 190 3.77 -2.37 3.06
CA PHE A 190 2.47 -2.15 3.68
C PHE A 190 2.27 -3.19 4.80
N ALA A 191 2.22 -2.72 6.05
CA ALA A 191 1.99 -3.59 7.19
C ALA A 191 0.53 -4.04 7.25
N SER A 192 0.29 -5.26 7.75
CA SER A 192 -1.07 -5.72 8.06
C SER A 192 -1.71 -4.81 9.11
N ALA A 193 -2.94 -4.36 8.82
CA ALA A 193 -3.73 -3.49 9.67
C ALA A 193 -5.10 -4.13 9.96
N PRO A 194 -5.64 -3.96 11.18
CA PRO A 194 -6.96 -4.48 11.51
C PRO A 194 -8.04 -3.75 10.70
N SER A 195 -9.02 -4.51 10.22
CA SER A 195 -10.16 -3.97 9.49
C SER A 195 -11.05 -3.11 10.39
N THR A 196 -11.45 -1.96 9.87
CA THR A 196 -12.47 -1.08 10.46
C THR A 196 -13.88 -1.47 10.04
N THR A 197 -14.04 -2.33 9.03
CA THR A 197 -15.35 -2.74 8.48
C THR A 197 -15.79 -4.12 8.94
N THR A 198 -14.86 -5.02 9.24
CA THR A 198 -15.16 -6.41 9.60
C THR A 198 -14.24 -6.88 10.71
N GLN A 199 -14.84 -7.15 11.87
CA GLN A 199 -14.12 -7.54 13.07
C GLN A 199 -13.23 -8.77 12.82
N SER A 200 -12.05 -8.78 13.42
CA SER A 200 -11.09 -9.91 13.39
C SER A 200 -10.52 -10.25 12.00
N THR A 201 -10.59 -9.33 11.04
CA THR A 201 -9.88 -9.46 9.75
C THR A 201 -8.75 -8.43 9.66
N TYR A 202 -7.68 -8.78 8.96
CA TYR A 202 -6.52 -7.91 8.75
C TYR A 202 -6.23 -7.78 7.26
N SER A 203 -5.70 -6.62 6.86
CA SER A 203 -5.18 -6.44 5.52
C SER A 203 -3.99 -7.39 5.29
N PRO A 204 -3.83 -7.89 4.05
CA PRO A 204 -2.63 -8.66 3.72
C PRO A 204 -1.39 -7.78 3.85
N TYR A 205 -0.29 -8.41 4.26
CA TYR A 205 1.03 -7.81 4.18
C TYR A 205 1.47 -7.77 2.72
N GLU A 206 1.90 -6.61 2.24
CA GLU A 206 2.28 -6.43 0.84
C GLU A 206 3.58 -5.64 0.71
N GLU A 207 4.36 -5.99 -0.30
CA GLU A 207 5.61 -5.34 -0.65
C GLU A 207 5.63 -5.01 -2.14
N LEU A 208 5.78 -3.72 -2.45
CA LEU A 208 6.05 -3.25 -3.79
C LEU A 208 7.52 -2.90 -3.92
N TYR A 209 8.18 -3.55 -4.86
CA TYR A 209 9.59 -3.38 -5.18
C TYR A 209 9.74 -2.56 -6.45
N PHE A 210 10.68 -1.63 -6.45
CA PHE A 210 10.99 -0.78 -7.58
C PHE A 210 12.48 -0.84 -7.88
N SER A 211 12.81 -1.14 -9.13
CA SER A 211 14.13 -0.80 -9.67
C SER A 211 14.26 0.73 -9.75
N PRO A 212 15.49 1.27 -9.83
CA PRO A 212 15.70 2.72 -9.96
C PRO A 212 14.95 3.36 -11.13
N ALA A 213 14.81 2.66 -12.27
CA ALA A 213 14.07 3.16 -13.42
C ALA A 213 12.55 3.21 -13.16
N GLN A 214 12.00 2.14 -12.59
CA GLN A 214 10.58 2.08 -12.22
C GLN A 214 10.22 3.11 -11.15
N LEU A 215 11.13 3.33 -10.19
CA LEU A 215 10.92 4.27 -9.10
C LEU A 215 10.81 5.71 -9.62
N ARG A 216 11.67 6.11 -10.57
CA ARG A 216 11.61 7.45 -11.18
C ARG A 216 10.27 7.69 -11.87
N VAL A 217 9.80 6.71 -12.67
CA VAL A 217 8.48 6.79 -13.34
C VAL A 217 7.36 6.90 -12.32
N PHE A 218 7.39 6.09 -11.26
CA PHE A 218 6.37 6.15 -10.21
C PHE A 218 6.37 7.50 -9.49
N CYS A 219 7.55 8.01 -9.09
CA CYS A 219 7.70 9.28 -8.39
C CYS A 219 7.20 10.48 -9.21
N ASP A 220 7.52 10.52 -10.50
CA ASP A 220 7.05 11.56 -11.42
C ASP A 220 5.52 11.64 -11.44
N GLN A 221 4.83 10.51 -11.54
CA GLN A 221 3.37 10.49 -11.57
C GLN A 221 2.70 10.89 -10.24
N ILE A 222 3.38 10.76 -9.10
CA ILE A 222 2.81 11.06 -7.77
C ILE A 222 3.18 12.44 -7.23
N GLU A 223 4.00 13.18 -7.99
CA GLU A 223 4.46 14.52 -7.64
C GLU A 223 3.32 15.53 -7.68
N GLN A 224 3.27 16.41 -6.69
CA GLN A 224 2.15 17.31 -6.48
C GLN A 224 1.94 18.28 -7.65
N GLU A 225 3.03 18.75 -8.28
CA GLU A 225 2.97 19.66 -9.42
C GLU A 225 2.37 18.98 -10.65
N ASN A 226 2.79 17.73 -10.92
CA ASN A 226 2.25 16.94 -12.01
C ASN A 226 0.76 16.61 -11.80
N LEU A 227 0.38 16.23 -10.58
CA LEU A 227 -1.03 15.99 -10.23
C LEU A 227 -1.89 17.25 -10.38
N GLN A 228 -1.37 18.42 -10.00
CA GLN A 228 -2.09 19.69 -10.18
C GLN A 228 -2.24 20.04 -11.66
N SER A 229 -1.19 19.89 -12.47
CA SER A 229 -1.23 20.15 -13.92
C SER A 229 -2.28 19.29 -14.63
N LEU A 230 -2.45 18.02 -14.21
CA LEU A 230 -3.51 17.15 -14.76
C LEU A 230 -4.91 17.68 -14.45
N VAL A 231 -5.13 18.15 -13.23
CA VAL A 231 -6.42 18.73 -12.83
C VAL A 231 -6.67 20.05 -13.56
N ASP A 232 -5.66 20.89 -13.73
CA ASP A 232 -5.76 22.14 -14.46
C ASP A 232 -6.09 21.89 -15.94
N GLU A 233 -5.47 20.89 -16.57
CA GLU A 233 -5.79 20.49 -17.95
C GLU A 233 -7.25 20.02 -18.09
N VAL A 234 -7.73 19.20 -17.14
CA VAL A 234 -9.13 18.75 -17.11
C VAL A 234 -10.08 19.93 -16.90
N SER A 235 -9.74 20.86 -16.01
CA SER A 235 -10.51 22.07 -15.75
C SER A 235 -10.64 22.94 -17.01
N VAL A 236 -9.52 23.20 -17.69
CA VAL A 236 -9.51 23.95 -18.96
C VAL A 236 -10.40 23.27 -20.00
N LYS A 237 -10.30 21.94 -20.17
CA LYS A 237 -11.14 21.20 -21.13
C LYS A 237 -12.63 21.23 -20.78
N ALA A 238 -12.97 21.17 -19.49
CA ALA A 238 -14.35 21.15 -19.03
C ALA A 238 -15.06 22.52 -19.16
N TYR A 239 -14.30 23.60 -19.03
CA TYR A 239 -14.84 24.97 -18.96
C TYR A 239 -14.37 25.89 -20.09
N ALA A 240 -13.70 25.37 -21.13
CA ALA A 240 -13.38 26.15 -22.32
C ALA A 240 -14.66 26.55 -23.07
N TYR A 241 -14.82 27.86 -23.30
CA TYR A 241 -15.86 28.47 -24.14
C TYR A 241 -15.28 28.90 -25.49
#